data_AF-A0A0P4R6G7-F1
#
_entry.id   AF-A0A0P4R6G7-F1
#
_cell.length_a   1.000
_cell.length_b   1.000
_cell.length_c   1.000
_cell.angle_alpha   90.00
_cell.angle_beta   90.00
_cell.angle_gamma   90.00
#
_symmetry.space_group_name_H-M   'P 1'
#
loop_
_entity.id
_entity.type
_entity.pdbx_description
1 polymer ?
#
loop_
_entity_poly.entity_id
_entity_poly.type
_entity_poly.pdbx_seq_one_letter_code
_entity_poly.pdbx_strand_id
1 'polypeptide(L)' 'MTTSTHTSSPTPIYEELVEEHGDILAEAREAAERSQLTASQALDWSDLRRR' A
#
# COMPACT_ATOMS: atom_id res chain seq x y z
N MET A 1 -8.47 -18.65 23.65
CA MET A 1 -7.88 -17.88 22.55
C MET A 1 -8.41 -18.45 21.25
N THR A 2 -9.28 -17.72 20.55
CA THR A 2 -9.78 -18.09 19.24
C THR A 2 -9.54 -16.91 18.32
N THR A 3 -8.54 -17.04 17.45
CA THR A 3 -8.32 -16.12 16.34
C THR A 3 -9.51 -16.24 15.40
N SER A 4 -10.38 -15.23 15.41
CA SER A 4 -11.47 -15.10 14.46
C SER A 4 -10.86 -14.94 13.07
N THR A 5 -10.87 -16.01 12.29
CA THR A 5 -10.59 -15.97 10.86
C THR A 5 -11.66 -15.07 10.23
N HIS A 6 -11.28 -13.82 9.95
CA HIS A 6 -12.14 -12.84 9.31
C HIS A 6 -12.28 -13.25 7.84
N THR A 7 -13.21 -14.16 7.56
CA THR A 7 -13.71 -14.37 6.21
C THR A 7 -14.39 -13.08 5.79
N SER A 8 -13.67 -12.27 5.01
CA SER A 8 -14.13 -11.05 4.38
C SER A 8 -15.34 -11.36 3.51
N SER A 9 -16.53 -11.35 4.10
CA SER A 9 -17.73 -11.12 3.33
C SER A 9 -17.58 -9.72 2.73
N PRO A 10 -17.72 -9.55 1.40
CA PRO A 10 -17.77 -8.21 0.83
C PRO A 10 -18.87 -7.47 1.58
N THR A 11 -18.47 -6.43 2.30
CA THR A 11 -19.44 -5.62 3.03
C THR A 11 -19.98 -4.67 1.97
N PRO A 12 -21.28 -4.72 1.63
CA PRO A 12 -21.81 -4.06 0.43
C PRO A 12 -21.48 -2.56 0.36
N ILE A 13 -21.38 -1.93 1.53
CA ILE A 13 -21.04 -0.51 1.68
C ILE A 13 -19.63 -0.21 1.17
N TYR A 14 -18.65 -1.10 1.37
CA TYR A 14 -17.28 -0.86 0.91
C TYR A 14 -17.14 -1.04 -0.60
N GLU A 15 -17.85 -2.00 -1.19
CA GLU A 15 -17.87 -2.17 -2.66
C GLU A 15 -18.50 -0.94 -3.33
N GLU A 16 -19.64 -0.47 -2.83
CA GLU A 16 -20.31 0.72 -3.36
C GLU A 16 -19.41 1.98 -3.27
N LEU A 17 -18.72 2.16 -2.14
CA LEU A 17 -17.76 3.27 -1.99
C LEU A 17 -16.56 3.16 -2.96
N VAL A 18 -16.07 1.95 -3.21
CA VAL A 18 -14.99 1.72 -4.18
C VAL A 18 -15.48 1.94 -5.61
N GLU A 19 -16.72 1.58 -5.93
CA GLU A 19 -17.33 1.85 -7.24
C GLU A 19 -17.54 3.35 -7.46
N GLU A 20 -17.97 4.10 -6.44
CA GLU A 20 -18.24 5.54 -6.55
C GLU A 20 -16.98 6.41 -6.50
N HIS A 21 -15.98 6.00 -5.71
CA HIS A 21 -14.82 6.85 -5.38
C HIS A 21 -13.47 6.23 -5.75
N GLY A 22 -13.44 4.99 -6.22
CA GLY A 22 -12.21 4.23 -6.44
C GLY A 22 -11.67 3.62 -5.14
N ASP A 23 -10.71 2.69 -5.28
CA ASP A 23 -10.04 2.07 -4.13
C ASP A 23 -8.93 2.99 -3.59
N ILE A 24 -9.36 4.02 -2.86
CA ILE A 24 -8.47 5.03 -2.26
C ILE A 24 -7.40 4.39 -1.35
N LEU A 25 -7.72 3.28 -0.68
CA LEU A 25 -6.77 2.60 0.21
C LEU A 25 -5.68 1.87 -0.58
N ALA A 26 -6.05 1.21 -1.69
CA ALA A 26 -5.08 0.63 -2.61
C ALA A 26 -4.19 1.72 -3.23
N GLU A 27 -4.78 2.81 -3.73
CA GLU A 27 -4.03 3.91 -4.32
C GLU A 27 -3.06 4.57 -3.32
N ALA A 28 -3.50 4.81 -2.09
CA ALA A 28 -2.65 5.36 -1.04
C ALA A 28 -1.49 4.42 -0.69
N ARG A 29 -1.74 3.11 -0.66
CA ARG A 29 -0.69 2.10 -0.45
C ARG A 29 0.33 2.13 -1.58
N GLU A 30 -0.11 2.10 -2.83
CA GLU A 30 0.77 2.16 -3.99
C GLU A 30 1.60 3.46 -4.01
N ALA A 31 1.00 4.59 -3.67
CA ALA A 31 1.70 5.87 -3.56
C ALA A 31 2.78 5.83 -2.46
N ALA A 32 2.48 5.24 -1.31
CA ALA A 32 3.44 5.09 -0.21
C ALA A 32 4.62 4.19 -0.61
N GLU A 33 4.35 3.05 -1.24
CA GLU A 33 5.40 2.11 -1.68
C GLU A 33 6.30 2.73 -2.74
N ARG A 34 5.73 3.43 -3.73
CA ARG A 34 6.53 4.17 -4.74
C ARG A 34 7.37 5.27 -4.11
N SER A 35 6.82 6.00 -3.15
CA SER A 35 7.54 7.04 -2.43
C SER A 35 8.71 6.46 -1.64
N GLN A 36 8.49 5.35 -0.94
CA GLN A 36 9.52 4.65 -0.19
C GLN A 36 10.65 4.15 -1.11
N LEU A 37 10.31 3.54 -2.24
CA LEU A 37 11.28 3.06 -3.21
C LEU A 37 12.10 4.22 -3.81
N THR A 38 11.44 5.33 -4.13
CA THR A 38 12.12 6.51 -4.67
C THR A 38 13.09 7.09 -3.65
N ALA A 39 12.67 7.20 -2.38
CA ALA A 39 13.53 7.67 -1.31
C ALA A 39 14.71 6.73 -1.07
N SER A 40 14.51 5.41 -1.07
CA SER A 40 15.60 4.45 -0.86
C SER A 40 16.64 4.50 -1.98
N GLN A 41 16.21 4.68 -3.23
CA GLN A 41 17.11 4.85 -4.37
C GLN A 41 17.86 6.18 -4.31
N ALA A 42 17.17 7.29 -3.99
CA ALA A 42 17.79 8.61 -3.91
C ALA A 42 18.82 8.73 -2.78
N LEU A 43 18.62 7.96 -1.71
CA LEU A 43 19.51 7.91 -0.54
C LEU A 43 20.52 6.76 -0.63
N ASP A 44 20.59 6.02 -1.73
CA ASP A 44 21.62 5.00 -1.92
C ASP A 44 22.92 5.63 -2.43
N TRP A 45 23.89 5.78 -1.51
CA TRP A 45 25.25 6.23 -1.81
C TRP A 45 26.27 5.07 -1.89
N SER A 46 25.81 3.83 -2.06
CA SER A 46 26.70 2.67 -2.16
C SER A 46 27.74 2.80 -3.27
N ASP A 47 27.40 3.46 -4.38
CA ASP A 47 28.32 3.75 -5.48
C ASP A 47 29.45 4.71 -5.11
N LEU A 48 29.23 5.64 -4.17
CA LEU A 48 30.27 6.55 -3.67
C LEU A 48 31.26 5.83 -2.75
N ARG A 49 30.85 4.75 -2.08
CA ARG A 49 31.70 3.96 -1.18
C ARG A 49 32.56 2.92 -1.89
N ARG A 50 32.31 2.65 -3.18
CA ARG A 50 33.02 1.62 -3.97
C ARG A 50 34.20 2.18 -4.77
N ARG A 51 34.48 3.48 -4.69
CA ARG A 51 35.64 4.16 -5.29
C ARG A 51 36.68 4.46 -4.22
#